data_AF-K1TYH9-F1
#
_entry.id   AF-K1TYH9-F1
#
_cell.length_a   1.000
_cell.length_b   1.000
_cell.length_c   1.000
_cell.angle_alpha   90.00
_cell.angle_beta   90.00
_cell.angle_gamma   90.00
#
_symmetry.space_group_name_H-M   'P 1'
#
loop_
_entity.id
_entity.type
_entity.pdbx_description
1 polymer ?
#
loop_
_entity_poly.entity_id
_entity_poly.type
_entity_poly.pdbx_seq_one_letter_code
_entity_poly.pdbx_strand_id
1 'polypeptide(L)'
;MQLKCQYLSEINDGRGIVFATGTPISNTMCEMYVMQLYLQKAALEEMGIYHFDSWAANFGEVTTALELTVEGSGFRFKSRFNKFTNLPELMNIFREVADVQTADMLDLDVPALRGGKPIIVESEPDWYVKQVMEDFVVRAERIRGGGVDPSVDNFLKITHEARLL
;
A
#
# COMPACT_ATOMS: atom_id res chain seq x y z
N MET A 1 1.83 -18.73 3.61
CA MET A 1 2.91 -18.35 4.55
C MET A 1 2.45 -18.52 6.00
N GLN A 2 1.30 -17.96 6.37
CA GLN A 2 0.69 -18.07 7.71
C GLN A 2 0.79 -19.43 8.40
N LEU A 3 0.32 -20.52 7.76
CA LEU A 3 0.35 -21.86 8.34
C LEU A 3 1.77 -22.32 8.70
N LYS A 4 2.77 -21.93 7.91
CA LYS A 4 4.18 -22.24 8.21
C LYS A 4 4.65 -21.46 9.43
N CYS A 5 4.28 -20.18 9.55
CA CYS A 5 4.60 -19.39 10.73
C CYS A 5 3.95 -19.96 11.99
N GLN A 6 2.67 -20.33 11.91
CA GLN A 6 1.94 -20.93 13.02
C GLN A 6 2.56 -22.25 13.46
N TYR A 7 2.82 -23.15 12.50
CA TYR A 7 3.46 -24.43 12.81
C TYR A 7 4.83 -24.25 13.47
N LEU A 8 5.68 -23.38 12.93
CA LEU A 8 7.00 -23.10 13.52
C LEU A 8 6.90 -22.45 14.90
N SER A 9 5.93 -21.56 15.09
CA SER A 9 5.64 -20.95 16.39
C SER A 9 5.17 -21.99 17.41
N GLU A 10 4.31 -22.93 17.03
CA GLU A 10 3.78 -23.97 17.91
C GLU A 10 4.86 -24.94 18.39
N ILE A 11 5.76 -25.37 17.49
CA ILE A 11 6.83 -26.32 17.85
C ILE A 11 8.01 -25.66 18.58
N ASN A 12 8.14 -24.33 18.50
CA ASN A 12 9.26 -23.58 19.07
C ASN A 12 8.83 -22.54 20.12
N ASP A 13 7.65 -22.67 20.72
CA ASP A 13 7.15 -21.79 21.78
C ASP A 13 7.22 -20.29 21.41
N GLY A 14 6.69 -19.95 20.23
CA GLY A 14 6.67 -18.58 19.71
C GLY A 14 7.96 -18.12 19.00
N ARG A 15 8.97 -18.99 18.84
CA ARG A 15 10.30 -18.62 18.32
C ARG A 15 10.58 -19.18 16.93
N GLY A 16 11.72 -18.79 16.36
CA GLY A 16 12.27 -19.40 15.14
C GLY A 16 11.85 -18.74 13.83
N ILE A 17 11.22 -17.56 13.89
CA ILE A 17 10.81 -16.79 12.71
C ILE A 17 11.37 -15.37 12.87
N VAL A 18 12.10 -14.92 11.86
CA VAL A 18 12.62 -13.54 11.78
C VAL A 18 12.32 -13.01 10.38
N PHE A 19 11.71 -11.83 10.31
CA PHE A 19 11.46 -11.12 9.07
C PHE A 19 12.46 -9.99 8.94
N ALA A 20 12.95 -9.76 7.73
CA ALA A 20 13.84 -8.64 7.41
C ALA A 20 13.24 -7.86 6.23
N THR A 21 12.92 -6.59 6.44
CA THR A 21 12.36 -5.70 5.42
C THR A 21 12.86 -4.27 5.65
N GLY A 22 13.15 -3.56 4.56
CA GLY A 22 13.45 -2.12 4.62
C GLY A 22 12.18 -1.26 4.73
N THR A 23 11.01 -1.81 4.42
CA THR A 23 9.72 -1.12 4.42
C THR A 23 8.65 -2.07 4.96
N PRO A 24 8.30 -2.01 6.25
CA PRO A 24 7.32 -2.92 6.85
C PRO A 24 5.89 -2.67 6.35
N ILE A 25 5.63 -1.48 5.80
CA ILE A 25 4.37 -1.10 5.17
C ILE A 25 4.73 -0.42 3.84
N SER A 26 4.28 -1.01 2.74
CA SER A 26 4.56 -0.53 1.40
C SER A 26 3.44 0.37 0.91
N ASN A 27 2.21 -0.15 0.86
CA ASN A 27 1.09 0.56 0.23
C ASN A 27 -0.28 0.34 0.87
N THR A 28 -0.45 -0.68 1.73
CA THR A 28 -1.73 -0.92 2.41
C THR A 28 -1.57 -1.14 3.90
N MET A 29 -2.48 -0.57 4.70
CA MET A 29 -2.52 -0.76 6.15
C MET A 29 -2.73 -2.23 6.54
N CYS A 30 -3.30 -3.03 5.64
CA CYS A 30 -3.45 -4.47 5.82
C CYS A 30 -2.09 -5.18 5.97
N GLU A 31 -1.00 -4.67 5.38
CA GLU A 31 0.33 -5.24 5.53
C GLU A 31 0.75 -5.29 7.00
N MET A 32 0.42 -4.26 7.78
CA MET A 32 0.73 -4.22 9.21
C MET A 32 -0.05 -5.29 10.00
N TYR A 33 -1.31 -5.53 9.66
CA TYR A 33 -2.08 -6.62 10.27
C TYR A 33 -1.49 -7.99 9.92
N VAL A 34 -1.12 -8.20 8.65
CA VAL A 34 -0.52 -9.47 8.20
C VAL A 34 0.81 -9.73 8.91
N MET A 35 1.63 -8.71 9.10
CA MET A 35 2.88 -8.81 9.85
C MET A 35 2.64 -9.19 11.32
N GLN A 36 1.71 -8.52 12.00
CA GLN A 36 1.33 -8.87 13.37
C GLN A 36 0.70 -10.27 13.45
N LEU A 37 -0.07 -10.70 12.46
CA LEU A 37 -0.63 -12.05 12.43
C LEU A 37 0.46 -13.13 12.29
N TYR A 38 1.59 -12.81 11.66
CA TYR A 38 2.70 -13.75 11.50
C TYR A 38 3.63 -13.80 12.71
N LEU A 39 3.85 -12.66 13.38
CA LEU A 39 4.84 -12.52 14.44
C LEU A 39 4.23 -12.38 15.85
N GLN A 40 2.97 -11.97 15.96
CA GLN A 40 2.30 -11.54 17.20
C GLN A 40 0.88 -12.07 17.32
N LYS A 41 0.57 -13.23 16.72
CA LYS A 41 -0.78 -13.79 16.75
C LYS A 41 -1.33 -13.95 18.18
N ALA A 42 -0.52 -14.48 19.10
CA ALA A 42 -0.94 -14.68 20.49
C ALA A 42 -1.29 -13.36 21.19
N ALA A 43 -0.46 -12.33 21.03
CA ALA A 43 -0.73 -11.00 21.60
C ALA A 43 -2.03 -10.38 21.02
N LEU A 44 -2.26 -10.52 19.71
CA LEU A 44 -3.52 -10.08 19.09
C LEU A 44 -4.74 -10.83 19.69
N GLU A 45 -4.63 -12.15 19.88
CA GLU A 45 -5.71 -12.97 20.46
C GLU A 45 -5.98 -12.60 21.92
N GLU A 46 -4.95 -12.32 22.72
CA GLU A 46 -5.08 -11.82 24.11
C GLU A 46 -5.81 -10.46 24.18
N MET A 47 -5.64 -9.61 23.17
CA MET A 47 -6.36 -8.35 23.03
C MET A 47 -7.78 -8.51 22.44
N GLY A 48 -8.21 -9.74 22.15
CA GLY A 48 -9.51 -10.03 21.55
C GLY A 48 -9.60 -9.73 20.04
N ILE A 49 -8.45 -9.60 19.36
CA ILE A 49 -8.36 -9.32 17.92
C ILE A 49 -8.12 -10.63 17.17
N TYR A 50 -9.19 -11.23 16.66
CA TYR A 50 -9.14 -12.51 15.94
C TYR A 50 -9.15 -12.35 14.41
N HIS A 51 -9.66 -11.23 13.91
CA HIS A 51 -9.89 -11.00 12.48
C HIS A 51 -9.48 -9.58 12.08
N PHE A 52 -9.28 -9.38 10.78
CA PHE A 52 -8.90 -8.09 10.22
C PHE A 52 -9.92 -6.99 10.56
N ASP A 53 -11.23 -7.28 10.51
CA ASP A 53 -12.26 -6.27 10.78
C ASP A 53 -12.17 -5.74 12.22
N SER A 54 -11.88 -6.62 13.20
CA SER A 54 -11.65 -6.24 14.59
C SER A 54 -10.39 -5.36 14.71
N TRP A 55 -9.33 -5.71 13.99
CA TRP A 55 -8.10 -4.91 13.96
C TRP A 55 -8.34 -3.54 13.32
N ALA A 56 -9.03 -3.51 12.19
CA ALA A 56 -9.36 -2.30 11.43
C ALA A 56 -10.26 -1.34 12.22
N ALA A 57 -11.20 -1.88 13.02
CA ALA A 57 -12.03 -1.07 13.90
C ALA A 57 -11.24 -0.37 15.02
N ASN A 58 -10.13 -0.98 15.47
CA ASN A 58 -9.29 -0.41 16.53
C ASN A 58 -8.22 0.55 16.01
N PHE A 59 -7.65 0.27 14.84
CA PHE A 59 -6.46 0.97 14.35
C PHE A 59 -6.60 1.65 13.00
N GLY A 60 -7.77 1.58 12.37
CA GLY A 60 -8.00 2.13 11.05
C GLY A 60 -9.21 3.05 10.96
N GLU A 61 -9.15 3.96 10.01
CA GLU A 61 -10.21 4.91 9.68
C GLU A 61 -10.43 4.91 8.16
N VAL A 62 -11.71 4.85 7.77
CA VAL A 62 -12.12 5.04 6.38
C VAL A 62 -12.31 6.53 6.13
N THR A 63 -11.45 7.11 5.30
CA THR A 63 -11.59 8.50 4.88
C THR A 63 -12.27 8.55 3.51
N THR A 64 -13.15 9.53 3.31
CA THR A 64 -13.78 9.77 2.01
C THR A 64 -13.20 11.05 1.44
N ALA A 65 -12.50 10.93 0.33
CA ALA A 65 -11.85 12.05 -0.34
C ALA A 65 -12.38 12.21 -1.77
N LEU A 66 -12.32 13.45 -2.27
CA LEU A 66 -12.60 13.74 -3.66
C LEU A 66 -11.36 13.39 -4.48
N GLU A 67 -11.48 12.42 -5.39
CA GLU A 67 -10.40 11.97 -6.27
C GLU A 67 -10.73 12.27 -7.74
N LEU A 68 -9.72 12.63 -8.52
CA LEU A 68 -9.84 12.76 -9.97
C LEU A 68 -10.12 11.37 -10.57
N THR A 69 -11.05 11.28 -11.51
CA THR A 69 -11.26 10.04 -12.25
C THR A 69 -10.03 9.72 -13.09
N VAL A 70 -9.82 8.43 -13.39
CA VAL A 70 -8.67 7.95 -14.18
C VAL A 70 -8.63 8.61 -15.57
N GLU A 71 -9.77 9.06 -16.07
CA GLU A 71 -9.93 9.77 -17.35
C GLU A 71 -9.63 11.28 -17.26
N GLY A 72 -9.39 11.84 -16.07
CA GLY A 72 -9.13 13.27 -15.87
C GLY A 72 -10.34 14.20 -16.09
N SER A 73 -11.50 13.66 -16.48
CA SER A 73 -12.69 14.41 -16.89
C SER A 73 -13.63 14.79 -15.73
N GLY A 74 -13.37 14.34 -14.50
CA GLY A 74 -14.22 14.69 -13.36
C GLY A 74 -13.69 14.26 -12.00
N PHE A 75 -14.49 14.54 -10.97
CA PHE A 75 -14.19 14.20 -9.58
C PHE A 75 -15.19 13.20 -9.03
N ARG A 76 -14.71 12.25 -8.21
CA ARG A 76 -15.56 11.27 -7.53
C ARG A 76 -15.14 11.14 -6.08
N PHE A 77 -16.12 11.10 -5.18
CA PHE A 77 -15.87 10.71 -3.81
C PHE A 77 -15.52 9.21 -3.75
N LYS A 78 -14.35 8.90 -3.21
CA LYS A 78 -13.90 7.54 -2.97
C LYS A 78 -13.56 7.37 -1.51
N SER A 79 -14.19 6.38 -0.88
CA SER A 79 -13.87 5.96 0.48
C SER A 79 -12.68 5.01 0.44
N ARG A 80 -11.62 5.32 1.18
CA ARG A 80 -10.43 4.49 1.30
C ARG A 80 -10.11 4.21 2.76
N PHE A 81 -9.76 2.97 3.05
CA PHE A 81 -9.13 2.59 4.30
C PHE A 81 -7.64 2.94 4.20
N ASN A 82 -7.27 4.15 4.61
CA ASN A 82 -5.93 4.71 4.36
C ASN A 82 -5.34 5.52 5.53
N LYS A 83 -6.04 5.62 6.67
CA LYS A 83 -5.59 6.38 7.82
C LYS A 83 -5.56 5.50 9.06
N PHE A 84 -4.48 5.58 9.82
CA PHE A 84 -4.35 4.93 11.12
C PHE A 84 -4.99 5.78 12.21
N THR A 85 -5.63 5.11 13.15
CA THR A 85 -6.08 5.63 14.45
C THR A 85 -5.36 4.88 15.56
N ASN A 86 -5.29 5.47 16.76
CA ASN A 86 -4.61 4.85 17.92
C ASN A 86 -3.18 4.38 17.58
N LEU A 87 -2.45 5.24 16.84
CA LEU A 87 -1.11 4.93 16.35
C LEU A 87 -0.11 4.64 17.49
N PRO A 88 -0.10 5.37 18.62
CA PRO A 88 0.78 5.03 19.74
C PRO A 88 0.57 3.60 20.25
N GLU A 89 -0.67 3.16 20.41
CA GLU A 89 -1.03 1.82 20.87
C GLU A 89 -0.61 0.76 19.85
N LEU A 90 -0.91 0.99 18.57
CA LEU A 90 -0.47 0.11 17.49
C LEU A 90 1.05 -0.04 17.45
N MET A 91 1.78 1.07 17.60
CA MET A 91 3.24 1.07 17.57
C MET A 91 3.84 0.40 18.80
N ASN A 92 3.21 0.51 19.97
CA ASN A 92 3.64 -0.19 21.17
C ASN A 92 3.55 -1.70 20.97
N ILE A 93 2.43 -2.20 20.44
CA ILE A 93 2.26 -3.61 20.10
C ILE A 93 3.33 -4.01 19.08
N PHE A 94 3.42 -3.32 17.94
CA PHE A 94 4.33 -3.69 16.86
C PHE A 94 5.81 -3.74 17.30
N ARG A 95 6.23 -2.86 18.20
CA ARG A 95 7.61 -2.80 18.72
C ARG A 95 8.00 -3.97 19.62
N GLU A 96 7.06 -4.80 20.09
CA GLU A 96 7.41 -6.02 20.83
C GLU A 96 8.14 -7.04 19.95
N VAL A 97 7.95 -6.99 18.62
CA VAL A 97 8.61 -7.90 17.66
C VAL A 97 9.45 -7.20 16.61
N ALA A 98 9.40 -5.87 16.56
CA ALA A 98 10.08 -5.08 15.55
C ALA A 98 11.21 -4.25 16.16
N ASP A 99 12.43 -4.54 15.74
CA ASP A 99 13.56 -3.61 15.85
C ASP A 99 13.63 -2.77 14.58
N VAL A 100 13.46 -1.46 14.71
CA VAL A 100 13.35 -0.53 13.58
C VAL A 100 14.49 0.47 13.66
N GLN A 101 15.35 0.45 12.65
CA GLN A 101 16.42 1.42 12.46
C GLN A 101 16.08 2.33 11.29
N THR A 102 16.02 3.63 11.55
CA THR A 102 15.83 4.64 10.50
C THR A 102 17.17 5.27 10.12
N ALA A 103 17.25 5.89 8.95
CA ALA A 103 18.51 6.45 8.45
C ALA A 103 19.12 7.50 9.41
N ASP A 104 18.29 8.24 10.14
CA ASP A 104 18.67 9.21 11.16
C ASP A 104 19.16 8.59 12.48
N MET A 105 18.85 7.32 12.75
CA MET A 105 19.41 6.58 13.89
C MET A 105 20.81 6.03 13.60
N LEU A 106 21.18 5.98 12.32
CA LEU A 106 22.42 5.39 11.85
C LEU A 106 23.45 6.51 11.61
N ASP A 107 24.57 6.47 12.32
CA ASP A 107 25.71 7.37 12.10
C ASP A 107 26.56 6.88 10.91
N LEU A 108 25.95 6.92 9.72
CA LEU A 108 26.56 6.48 8.47
C LEU A 108 27.00 7.67 7.63
N ASP A 109 28.18 7.57 7.03
CA ASP A 109 28.67 8.54 6.05
C ASP A 109 27.93 8.35 4.72
N VAL A 110 26.79 9.03 4.58
CA VAL A 110 25.95 8.99 3.38
C VAL A 110 26.19 10.26 2.55
N PRO A 111 26.49 10.12 1.24
CA PRO A 111 26.76 11.28 0.40
C PRO A 111 25.51 12.18 0.27
N ALA A 112 25.73 13.49 0.34
CA ALA A 112 24.66 14.46 0.15
C ALA A 112 24.13 14.45 -1.29
N LEU A 113 22.81 14.59 -1.43
CA LEU A 113 22.20 14.84 -2.73
C LEU A 113 22.71 16.17 -3.32
N ARG A 114 22.97 16.19 -4.63
CA ARG A 114 23.29 17.43 -5.34
C ARG A 114 22.12 18.42 -5.20
N GLY A 115 22.36 19.53 -4.52
CA GLY A 115 21.32 20.54 -4.23
C GLY A 115 20.46 20.26 -2.99
N GLY A 116 20.78 19.23 -2.20
CA GLY A 116 20.13 18.92 -0.92
C GLY A 116 18.69 18.38 -1.02
N LYS A 117 18.12 18.32 -2.22
CA LYS A 117 16.77 17.80 -2.48
C LYS A 117 16.74 17.07 -3.82
N PRO A 118 15.81 16.12 -4.02
CA PRO A 118 15.56 15.54 -5.33
C PRO A 118 15.26 16.62 -6.37
N ILE A 119 15.87 16.52 -7.55
CA ILE A 119 15.58 17.41 -8.68
C ILE A 119 14.41 16.81 -9.45
N ILE A 120 13.24 17.44 -9.34
CA ILE A 120 12.06 17.06 -10.11
C ILE A 120 12.23 17.67 -11.50
N VAL A 121 12.28 16.82 -12.53
CA VAL A 121 12.34 17.23 -13.93
C VAL A 121 10.96 17.05 -14.52
N GLU A 122 10.27 18.16 -14.75
CA GLU A 122 8.99 18.17 -15.45
C GLU A 122 9.23 18.18 -16.96
N SER A 123 8.52 17.34 -17.70
CA SER A 123 8.53 17.32 -19.15
C SER A 123 7.15 17.68 -19.65
N GLU A 124 7.07 18.63 -20.58
CA GLU A 124 5.81 18.86 -21.28
C GLU A 124 5.50 17.66 -22.19
N PRO A 125 4.25 17.17 -22.19
CA PRO A 125 3.87 16.11 -23.11
C PRO A 125 3.87 16.65 -24.55
N ASP A 126 4.47 15.89 -25.46
CA ASP A 126 4.42 16.22 -26.88
C ASP A 126 3.00 16.04 -27.44
N TRP A 127 2.80 16.43 -28.70
CA TRP A 127 1.49 16.31 -29.34
C TRP A 127 1.01 14.85 -29.44
N TYR A 128 1.94 13.91 -29.61
CA TYR A 128 1.63 12.49 -29.77
C TYR A 128 1.12 11.89 -28.46
N VAL A 129 1.80 12.17 -27.34
CA VAL A 129 1.39 11.75 -26.00
C VAL A 129 0.01 12.31 -25.67
N LYS A 130 -0.26 13.59 -25.98
CA LYS A 130 -1.59 14.18 -25.79
C LYS A 130 -2.67 13.43 -26.56
N GLN A 131 -2.41 13.14 -27.84
CA GLN A 131 -3.37 12.44 -28.69
C GLN A 131 -3.64 11.00 -28.20
N VAL A 132 -2.62 10.28 -27.75
CA VAL A 132 -2.80 8.90 -27.25
C VAL A 132 -3.51 8.90 -25.90
N MET A 133 -3.25 9.89 -25.04
CA MET A 133 -4.02 10.06 -23.80
C MET A 133 -5.51 10.30 -24.07
N GLU A 134 -5.86 11.10 -25.08
CA GLU A 134 -7.26 11.29 -25.49
C GLU A 134 -7.93 9.99 -25.96
N ASP A 135 -7.22 9.13 -26.69
CA ASP A 135 -7.73 7.80 -27.09
C ASP A 135 -8.01 6.91 -25.88
N PHE A 136 -7.12 6.91 -24.87
CA PHE A 136 -7.34 6.16 -23.64
C PHE A 136 -8.56 6.62 -22.86
N VAL A 137 -8.86 7.92 -22.85
CA VAL A 137 -10.09 8.46 -22.23
C VAL A 137 -11.33 7.86 -22.92
N VAL A 138 -11.38 7.90 -24.25
CA VAL A 138 -12.50 7.34 -25.02
C VAL A 138 -12.65 5.84 -24.80
N ARG A 139 -11.54 5.09 -24.74
CA ARG A 139 -11.58 3.65 -24.46
C ARG A 139 -12.05 3.34 -23.05
N ALA A 140 -11.59 4.09 -22.05
CA ALA A 140 -12.01 3.96 -20.66
C ALA A 140 -13.52 4.18 -20.49
N GLU A 141 -14.09 5.17 -21.18
CA GLU A 141 -15.53 5.41 -21.19
C GLU A 141 -16.32 4.23 -21.80
N ARG A 142 -15.85 3.66 -22.91
CA ARG A 142 -16.49 2.49 -23.56
C ARG A 142 -16.47 1.25 -22.67
N ILE A 143 -15.34 0.97 -22.02
CA ILE A 143 -15.21 -0.15 -21.06
C ILE A 143 -16.18 0.07 -19.90
N ARG A 144 -16.24 1.29 -19.36
CA ARG A 144 -17.15 1.63 -18.25
C ARG A 144 -18.62 1.50 -18.62
N GLY A 145 -18.97 1.84 -19.87
CA GLY A 145 -20.31 1.66 -20.42
C GLY A 145 -20.72 0.20 -20.63
N GLY A 146 -19.82 -0.77 -20.39
CA GLY A 146 -20.08 -2.20 -20.59
C GLY A 146 -20.20 -2.61 -22.06
N GLY A 147 -19.81 -1.73 -23.00
CA GLY A 147 -19.93 -1.96 -24.43
C GLY A 147 -18.77 -2.73 -25.06
N VAL A 148 -17.83 -3.23 -24.25
CA VAL A 148 -16.61 -3.89 -24.72
C VAL A 148 -16.35 -5.16 -23.91
N ASP A 149 -16.04 -6.25 -24.60
CA ASP A 149 -15.61 -7.50 -23.96
C ASP A 149 -14.26 -7.28 -23.24
N PRO A 150 -14.15 -7.59 -21.93
CA PRO A 150 -12.92 -7.43 -21.16
C PRO A 150 -11.69 -8.15 -21.71
N SER A 151 -11.88 -9.21 -22.53
CA SER A 151 -10.79 -9.91 -23.22
C SER A 151 -10.20 -9.11 -24.39
N VAL A 152 -10.97 -8.18 -24.95
CA VAL A 152 -10.55 -7.31 -26.06
C VAL A 152 -9.92 -6.02 -25.51
N ASP A 153 -10.57 -5.38 -24.54
CA ASP A 153 -10.08 -4.17 -23.90
C ASP A 153 -10.56 -4.05 -22.45
N ASN A 154 -9.69 -3.54 -21.58
CA ASN A 154 -9.96 -3.36 -20.16
C ASN A 154 -9.01 -2.33 -19.52
N PHE A 155 -9.30 -1.92 -18.28
CA PHE A 155 -8.49 -0.93 -17.56
C PHE A 155 -7.04 -1.37 -17.32
N LEU A 156 -6.75 -2.67 -17.21
CA LEU A 156 -5.37 -3.16 -17.04
C LEU A 156 -4.57 -2.98 -18.33
N LYS A 157 -5.21 -3.20 -19.49
CA LYS A 157 -4.61 -2.99 -20.80
C LYS A 157 -4.30 -1.51 -21.04
N ILE A 158 -5.25 -0.61 -20.76
CA ILE A 158 -5.06 0.84 -20.87
C ILE A 158 -3.92 1.32 -19.95
N THR A 159 -3.91 0.90 -18.68
CA THR A 159 -2.85 1.33 -17.74
C THR A 159 -1.47 0.81 -18.13
N HIS A 160 -1.38 -0.39 -18.70
CA HIS A 160 -0.12 -0.92 -19.22
C HIS A 160 0.36 -0.13 -20.45
N GLU A 161 -0.51 0.14 -21.42
CA GLU A 161 -0.18 0.92 -22.61
C GLU A 161 0.22 2.36 -22.25
N ALA A 162 -0.49 3.01 -21.32
CA ALA A 162 -0.16 4.34 -20.82
C ALA A 162 1.21 4.41 -20.12
N ARG A 163 1.67 3.32 -19.51
CA ARG A 163 3.00 3.26 -18.87
C ARG A 163 4.15 3.15 -19.87
N LEU A 164 3.87 2.74 -21.11
CA LEU A 164 4.87 2.60 -22.18
C LEU A 164 5.05 3.86 -23.02
N LEU A 165 4.18 4.86 -22.85
CA LEU A 165 4.33 6.22 -23.38
C LEU A 165 5.27 7.04 -22.51
#